data_AF-A0AAD7WWH9-F1
#
_entry.id   AF-A0AAD7WWH9-F1
#
_cell.length_a   1.000
_cell.length_b   1.000
_cell.length_c   1.000
_cell.angle_alpha   90.00
_cell.angle_beta   90.00
_cell.angle_gamma   90.00
#
_symmetry.space_group_name_H-M   'P 1'
#
loop_
_entity.id
_entity.type
_entity.pdbx_description
1 polymer ?
#
loop_
_entity_poly.entity_id
_entity_poly.type
_entity_poly.pdbx_seq_one_letter_code
_entity_poly.pdbx_strand_id
1 'polypeptide(L)'
;MSMMFYKSTTISMYLASKLVETMYFKGIEAGRFPYISQADTIIYAVSTAICFQAAVMEVQNLRPSYWKFLQRLTKGRFGVMNRKALDVFGTNASRDFHGFVPKLDPRYTVVPPDLEVHLG
;
A
#
# COMPACT_ATOMS: atom_id res chain seq x y z
N MET A 1 8.15 5.38 22.42
CA MET A 1 7.25 5.21 23.59
C MET A 1 6.14 6.28 23.71
N SER A 2 5.93 7.16 22.71
CA SER A 2 4.82 8.14 22.72
C SER A 2 3.59 7.71 21.89
N MET A 3 3.72 6.69 21.04
CA MET A 3 2.63 6.22 20.15
C MET A 3 1.66 5.21 20.80
N MET A 4 1.87 4.81 22.06
CA MET A 4 0.98 3.86 22.73
C MET A 4 -0.24 4.51 23.40
N PHE A 5 -0.27 5.85 23.55
CA PHE A 5 -1.25 6.51 24.43
C PHE A 5 -2.17 7.54 23.78
N TYR A 6 -2.08 7.83 22.48
CA TYR A 6 -3.09 8.69 21.85
C TYR A 6 -4.26 7.87 21.28
N LYS A 7 -5.38 7.91 22.00
CA LYS A 7 -6.65 7.20 21.76
C LYS A 7 -7.34 7.56 20.43
N SER A 8 -6.75 8.45 19.63
CA SER A 8 -7.25 8.82 18.31
C SER A 8 -6.10 8.87 17.29
N THR A 9 -6.00 7.82 16.47
CA THR A 9 -5.09 7.73 15.31
C THR A 9 -5.18 8.98 14.42
N THR A 10 -6.34 9.64 14.41
CA THR A 10 -6.62 10.88 13.68
C THR A 10 -5.77 12.06 14.15
N ILE A 11 -5.53 12.21 15.45
CA ILE A 11 -4.81 13.36 16.00
C ILE A 11 -3.30 13.23 15.73
N SER A 12 -2.74 12.03 15.90
CA SER A 12 -1.34 11.77 15.53
C SER A 12 -1.11 11.91 14.02
N MET A 13 -2.07 11.50 13.19
CA MET A 13 -1.99 11.68 11.75
C MET A 13 -2.05 13.17 11.38
N TYR A 14 -2.97 13.93 11.99
CA TYR A 14 -3.07 15.37 11.78
C TYR A 14 -1.78 16.11 12.16
N LEU A 15 -1.21 15.76 13.32
CA LEU A 15 0.06 16.32 13.78
C LEU A 15 1.21 16.01 12.81
N ALA A 16 1.29 14.76 12.33
CA ALA A 16 2.29 14.35 11.35
C ALA A 16 2.12 15.12 10.03
N SER A 17 0.90 15.26 9.51
CA SER A 17 0.62 16.05 8.30
C SER A 17 1.04 17.52 8.45
N LYS A 18 0.74 18.15 9.60
CA LYS A 18 1.16 19.53 9.87
C LYS A 18 2.66 19.70 10.04
N LEU A 19 3.33 18.69 10.60
CA LEU A 19 4.78 18.68 10.70
C LEU A 19 5.42 18.61 9.31
N VAL A 20 4.93 17.74 8.42
CA VAL A 20 5.44 17.63 7.05
C VAL A 20 5.18 18.92 6.26
N GLU A 21 3.99 19.49 6.37
CA GLU A 21 3.64 20.78 5.75
C GLU A 21 4.59 21.90 6.23
N THR A 22 4.86 21.97 7.53
CA THR A 22 5.80 22.96 8.10
C THR A 22 7.24 22.73 7.62
N MET A 23 7.70 21.48 7.57
CA MET A 23 9.05 21.16 7.07
C MET A 23 9.19 21.49 5.58
N TYR A 24 8.13 21.29 4.81
CA TYR A 24 8.10 21.63 3.40
C TYR A 24 8.21 23.14 3.17
N PHE A 25 7.39 23.95 3.85
CA PHE A 25 7.48 25.42 3.75
C PHE A 25 8.85 25.95 4.22
N LYS A 26 9.37 25.45 5.35
CA LYS A 26 10.73 25.81 5.80
C LYS A 26 11.82 25.38 4.81
N GLY A 27 11.63 24.25 4.11
CA GLY A 27 12.54 23.78 3.07
C GLY A 27 12.54 24.64 1.81
N ILE A 28 11.39 25.23 1.47
CA ILE A 28 11.26 26.22 0.38
C ILE A 28 11.88 27.55 0.78
N GLU A 29 11.65 28.03 2.01
CA GLU A 29 12.31 29.24 2.54
C GLU A 29 13.84 29.12 2.55
N ALA A 30 14.36 27.92 2.81
CA ALA A 30 15.80 27.62 2.74
C ALA A 30 16.34 27.46 1.30
N GLY A 31 15.50 27.64 0.26
CA GLY A 31 15.89 27.57 -1.14
C GLY A 31 16.26 26.17 -1.65
N ARG A 32 15.94 25.11 -0.90
CA ARG A 32 16.35 23.73 -1.22
C ARG A 32 15.35 22.94 -2.05
N PHE A 33 14.08 23.34 -2.06
CA PHE A 33 13.02 22.63 -2.78
C PHE A 33 12.20 23.58 -3.67
N PRO A 34 11.79 23.15 -4.89
CA PRO A 34 10.85 23.90 -5.70
C PRO A 34 9.45 23.88 -5.07
N TYR A 35 8.70 24.98 -5.22
CA TYR A 35 7.31 25.06 -4.77
C TYR A 35 6.41 24.22 -5.69
N ILE A 36 5.99 23.07 -5.17
CA ILE A 36 4.98 22.18 -5.73
C ILE A 36 3.66 22.46 -5.00
N SER A 37 2.64 22.89 -5.75
CA SER A 37 1.32 23.27 -5.23
C SER A 37 0.52 22.10 -4.62
N GLN A 38 0.86 20.85 -4.97
CA GLN A 38 0.16 19.64 -4.53
C GLN A 38 1.04 18.73 -3.65
N ALA A 39 1.98 19.29 -2.90
CA ALA A 39 2.90 18.51 -2.08
C ALA A 39 2.18 17.61 -1.06
N ASP A 40 1.09 18.08 -0.46
CA ASP A 40 0.22 17.33 0.44
C ASP A 40 -0.36 16.06 -0.21
N THR A 41 -0.79 16.19 -1.47
CA THR A 41 -1.32 15.10 -2.29
C THR A 41 -0.23 14.09 -2.61
N ILE A 42 0.98 14.55 -2.93
CA ILE A 42 2.13 13.68 -3.18
C ILE A 42 2.49 12.88 -1.92
N ILE A 43 2.57 13.55 -0.77
CA ILE A 43 2.87 12.90 0.51
C ILE A 43 1.80 11.86 0.85
N TYR A 44 0.53 12.19 0.64
CA TYR A 44 -0.57 11.25 0.83
C TYR A 44 -0.47 10.06 -0.13
N ALA A 45 -0.18 10.30 -1.41
CA ALA A 45 -0.03 9.25 -2.42
C ALA A 45 1.12 8.30 -2.10
N VAL A 46 2.30 8.84 -1.75
CA VAL A 46 3.48 8.05 -1.36
C VAL A 46 3.20 7.23 -0.10
N SER A 47 2.60 7.84 0.92
CA SER A 47 2.22 7.14 2.15
C SER A 47 1.24 5.99 1.87
N THR A 48 0.25 6.26 1.03
CA THR A 48 -0.75 5.26 0.62
C THR A 48 -0.11 4.13 -0.18
N ALA A 49 0.85 4.44 -1.07
CA ALA A 49 1.59 3.44 -1.84
C ALA A 49 2.41 2.50 -0.94
N ILE A 50 3.08 3.03 0.09
CA ILE A 50 3.81 2.21 1.06
C ILE A 50 2.85 1.29 1.82
N CYS A 51 1.69 1.80 2.26
CA CYS A 51 0.66 0.97 2.89
C CYS A 51 0.16 -0.14 1.96
N PHE A 52 -0.04 0.16 0.67
CA PHE A 52 -0.41 -0.85 -0.32
C PHE A 52 0.67 -1.92 -0.48
N GLN A 53 1.95 -1.53 -0.59
CA GLN A 53 3.05 -2.47 -0.72
C GLN A 53 3.11 -3.44 0.46
N ALA A 54 3.05 -2.92 1.69
CA ALA A 54 3.01 -3.74 2.90
C ALA A 54 1.77 -4.66 2.92
N ALA A 55 0.62 -4.16 2.47
CA ALA A 55 -0.61 -4.94 2.40
C ALA A 55 -0.65 -5.96 1.23
N VAL A 56 0.22 -5.85 0.23
CA VAL A 56 0.39 -6.87 -0.80
C VAL A 56 1.24 -8.01 -0.26
N MET A 57 2.39 -7.69 0.34
CA MET A 57 3.42 -8.68 0.68
C MET A 57 3.23 -9.30 2.07
N GLU A 58 2.84 -8.50 3.06
CA GLU A 58 2.86 -8.87 4.49
C GLU A 58 1.66 -8.28 5.25
N VAL A 59 0.42 -8.65 4.86
CA VAL A 59 -0.81 -8.19 5.55
C VAL A 59 -0.76 -8.45 7.05
N GLN A 60 -0.15 -9.56 7.48
CA GLN A 60 -0.04 -9.97 8.87
C GLN A 60 0.63 -8.94 9.78
N ASN A 61 1.57 -8.15 9.23
CA ASN A 61 2.31 -7.17 10.00
C ASN A 61 1.63 -5.78 9.95
N LEU A 62 0.56 -5.65 9.17
CA LEU A 62 -0.18 -4.40 9.00
C LEU A 62 -1.18 -4.20 10.13
N ARG A 63 -1.17 -3.01 10.74
CA ARG A 63 -2.17 -2.64 11.75
C ARG A 63 -3.60 -2.75 11.16
N PRO A 64 -4.57 -3.38 11.88
CA PRO A 64 -5.92 -3.61 11.36
C PRO A 64 -6.67 -2.35 10.90
N SER A 65 -6.36 -1.19 11.47
CA SER A 65 -6.93 0.10 11.03
C SER A 65 -6.54 0.48 9.61
N TYR A 66 -5.29 0.22 9.21
CA TYR A 66 -4.81 0.51 7.86
C TYR A 66 -5.42 -0.44 6.86
N TRP A 67 -5.59 -1.72 7.22
CA TRP A 67 -6.32 -2.68 6.40
C TRP A 67 -7.75 -2.23 6.10
N LYS A 68 -8.50 -1.75 7.11
CA LYS A 68 -9.85 -1.18 6.91
C LYS A 68 -9.84 0.04 6.01
N PHE A 69 -8.84 0.92 6.14
CA PHE A 69 -8.68 2.07 5.25
C PHE A 69 -8.45 1.66 3.79
N LEU A 70 -7.53 0.73 3.54
CA LEU A 70 -7.24 0.22 2.20
C LEU A 70 -8.45 -0.48 1.57
N GLN A 71 -9.21 -1.26 2.35
CA GLN A 71 -10.45 -1.86 1.88
C GLN A 71 -11.51 -0.82 1.52
N ARG A 72 -11.65 0.27 2.30
CA ARG A 72 -12.56 1.37 1.96
C ARG A 72 -12.15 2.07 0.67
N LEU A 73 -10.85 2.31 0.49
CA LEU A 73 -10.31 3.00 -0.69
C LEU A 73 -10.47 2.16 -1.96
N THR A 74 -10.34 0.84 -1.86
CA THR A 74 -10.44 -0.10 -2.99
C THR A 74 -11.83 -0.73 -3.15
N LYS A 75 -12.82 -0.32 -2.34
CA LYS A 75 -14.17 -0.93 -2.30
C LYS A 75 -14.13 -2.45 -2.10
N GLY A 76 -13.24 -2.92 -1.22
CA GLY A 76 -13.07 -4.34 -0.89
C GLY A 76 -12.32 -5.17 -1.94
N ARG A 77 -11.98 -4.61 -3.11
CA ARG A 77 -11.28 -5.33 -4.18
C ARG A 77 -9.90 -5.83 -3.76
N PHE A 78 -9.25 -5.14 -2.83
CA PHE A 78 -7.95 -5.54 -2.33
C PHE A 78 -7.99 -6.84 -1.51
N GLY A 79 -9.16 -7.24 -1.00
CA GLY A 79 -9.36 -8.52 -0.33
C GLY A 79 -9.38 -9.74 -1.26
N VAL A 80 -9.75 -9.55 -2.53
CA VAL A 80 -9.95 -10.62 -3.52
C VAL A 80 -8.75 -10.78 -4.48
N MET A 81 -7.54 -10.49 -4.01
CA MET A 81 -6.32 -10.69 -4.79
C MET A 81 -5.85 -12.15 -4.66
N ASN A 82 -5.33 -12.72 -5.75
CA ASN A 82 -4.70 -14.05 -5.73
C ASN A 82 -3.35 -14.00 -4.98
N ARG A 83 -3.41 -14.07 -3.66
CA ARG A 83 -2.23 -14.02 -2.79
C ARG A 83 -1.37 -15.28 -2.86
N LYS A 84 -1.95 -16.40 -3.30
CA LYS A 84 -1.21 -17.66 -3.48
C LYS A 84 -0.11 -17.52 -4.55
N ALA A 85 -0.34 -16.69 -5.57
CA ALA A 85 0.69 -16.39 -6.56
C ALA A 85 1.88 -15.60 -5.98
N LEU A 86 1.68 -14.87 -4.88
CA LEU A 86 2.71 -14.07 -4.22
C LEU A 86 3.52 -14.88 -3.20
N ASP A 87 3.05 -16.06 -2.79
CA ASP A 87 3.79 -16.91 -1.86
C ASP A 87 5.13 -17.41 -2.43
N VAL A 88 5.31 -17.36 -3.75
CA VAL A 88 6.61 -17.63 -4.43
C VAL A 88 7.71 -16.72 -3.90
N PHE A 89 7.38 -15.51 -3.43
CA PHE A 89 8.34 -14.57 -2.85
C PHE A 89 8.68 -14.86 -1.38
N GLY A 90 8.12 -15.92 -0.77
CA GLY A 90 8.43 -16.33 0.60
C GLY A 90 7.81 -15.44 1.70
N THR A 91 6.96 -14.46 1.36
CA THR A 91 6.39 -13.51 2.32
C THR A 91 5.12 -14.00 3.03
N ASN A 92 4.70 -15.26 2.76
CA ASN A 92 3.48 -15.87 3.31
C ASN A 92 2.24 -14.97 3.15
N ALA A 93 2.13 -14.28 2.02
CA ALA A 93 1.09 -13.28 1.78
C ALA A 93 -0.32 -13.88 1.87
N SER A 94 -0.48 -15.18 1.57
CA SER A 94 -1.77 -15.86 1.62
C SER A 94 -2.23 -16.29 3.02
N ARG A 95 -1.36 -16.24 4.05
CA ARG A 95 -1.59 -16.89 5.35
C ARG A 95 -2.91 -16.54 6.03
N ASP A 96 -3.26 -15.26 6.03
CA ASP A 96 -4.45 -14.75 6.72
C ASP A 96 -5.69 -14.67 5.79
N PHE A 97 -5.61 -15.27 4.59
CA PHE A 97 -6.67 -15.24 3.57
C PHE A 97 -7.09 -16.65 3.14
N HIS A 98 -8.38 -16.84 2.87
CA HIS A 98 -8.98 -18.14 2.48
C HIS A 98 -8.64 -18.60 1.05
N GLY A 99 -7.42 -18.35 0.56
CA GLY A 99 -6.93 -18.90 -0.71
C GLY A 99 -7.79 -18.53 -1.93
N PHE A 100 -8.26 -17.27 -2.02
CA PHE A 100 -9.06 -16.83 -3.15
C PHE A 100 -8.28 -16.97 -4.47
N VAL A 101 -8.83 -17.77 -5.39
CA VAL A 101 -8.34 -17.90 -6.76
C VAL A 101 -9.38 -17.29 -7.70
N PRO A 102 -9.06 -16.21 -8.43
CA PRO A 102 -9.99 -15.63 -9.39
C PRO A 102 -10.25 -16.64 -10.51
N LYS A 103 -11.52 -16.77 -10.91
CA LYS A 103 -11.89 -17.54 -12.10
C LYS A 103 -11.49 -16.74 -13.34
N LEU A 104 -10.32 -17.06 -13.88
CA LEU A 104 -9.81 -16.44 -15.09
C LEU A 104 -10.36 -17.20 -16.32
N ASP A 105 -10.60 -16.48 -17.41
CA ASP A 105 -11.02 -17.09 -18.68
C ASP A 105 -9.80 -17.76 -19.32
N PRO A 106 -9.83 -19.09 -19.56
CA PRO A 106 -8.72 -19.83 -20.16
C PRO A 106 -8.21 -19.21 -21.45
N ARG A 107 -9.07 -18.57 -22.24
CA ARG A 107 -8.71 -17.94 -23.53
C ARG A 107 -7.60 -16.89 -23.41
N TYR A 108 -7.42 -16.29 -22.23
CA TYR A 108 -6.44 -15.23 -22.00
C TYR A 108 -5.36 -15.60 -20.97
N THR A 109 -5.33 -16.85 -20.50
CA THR A 109 -4.40 -17.28 -19.44
C THR A 109 -3.51 -18.47 -19.79
N VAL A 110 -3.80 -19.21 -20.87
CA VAL A 110 -2.86 -20.20 -21.40
C VAL A 110 -1.90 -19.52 -22.36
N VAL A 111 -0.60 -19.71 -22.12
CA VAL A 111 0.42 -19.37 -23.11
C VAL A 111 0.24 -20.33 -24.30
N PRO A 112 0.12 -19.83 -25.54
CA PRO A 112 0.13 -20.69 -26.71
C PRO A 112 1.40 -21.56 -26.69
N PRO A 113 1.31 -22.87 -26.99
CA PRO A 113 2.44 -23.78 -26.90
C PRO A 113 3.64 -23.39 -27.79
N ASP A 114 3.43 -22.47 -28.73
CA ASP A 114 4.40 -22.01 -29.72
C ASP A 114 5.26 -20.82 -29.23
N LEU A 115 4.98 -20.27 -28.03
CA LEU A 115 5.67 -19.09 -27.49
C LEU A 115 6.75 -19.52 -26.49
N GLU A 116 8.03 -19.37 -26.86
CA GLU A 116 9.16 -19.61 -25.95
C GLU A 116 9.10 -18.64 -24.75
N VAL A 117 8.80 -19.17 -23.56
CA VAL A 117 8.81 -18.40 -22.33
C VAL A 117 10.22 -18.43 -21.74
N HIS A 118 11.00 -17.38 -21.97
CA HIS A 118 12.27 -17.19 -21.28
C HIS A 118 12.00 -16.87 -19.79
N LEU A 119 12.19 -17.86 -18.93
CA LEU A 119 12.27 -17.67 -17.48
C LEU A 119 13.64 -17.05 -17.16
N GLY A 120 13.66 -15.72 -17.00
CA GLY A 120 14.83 -14.96 -16.55
C GLY A 120 15.03 -15.02 -15.04
#